data_AF-A0A1V5KIP4-F1
#
_entry.id   AF-A0A1V5KIP4-F1
#
_cell.length_a   1.000
_cell.length_b   1.000
_cell.length_c   1.000
_cell.angle_alpha   90.00
_cell.angle_beta   90.00
_cell.angle_gamma   90.00
#
_symmetry.space_group_name_H-M   'P 1'
#
loop_
_entity.id
_entity.type
_entity.pdbx_description
1 polymer ?
#
loop_
_entity_poly.entity_id
_entity_poly.type
_entity_poly.pdbx_seq_one_letter_code
_entity_poly.pdbx_strand_id
1 'polypeptide(L)'
;MKWGTKWDACRASLSASPSRLKYTFETAWAPPEPVIQALSKMFPKNKMKHCFFECGMAYQGRRVYLAGELLESKDGKYHGRRGG
;
A
#
# COMPACT_ATOMS: atom_id res chain seq x y z
N MET A 1 -10.03 0.09 -15.55
CA MET A 1 -9.65 -0.44 -14.21
C MET A 1 -9.22 0.72 -13.32
N LYS A 2 -9.71 0.81 -12.08
CA LYS A 2 -9.39 1.91 -11.14
C LYS A 2 -8.27 1.57 -10.13
N TRP A 3 -7.85 0.31 -10.07
CA TRP A 3 -6.93 -0.18 -9.04
C TRP A 3 -5.45 -0.09 -9.40
N GLY A 4 -5.10 -0.09 -10.69
CA GLY A 4 -3.72 -0.20 -11.15
C GLY A 4 -3.14 -1.62 -11.08
N THR A 5 -3.94 -2.63 -10.72
CA THR A 5 -3.57 -4.05 -10.60
C THR A 5 -4.53 -4.93 -11.41
N LYS A 6 -4.14 -6.18 -11.69
CA LYS A 6 -4.94 -7.13 -12.50
C LYS A 6 -6.29 -7.47 -11.86
N TRP A 7 -6.32 -7.59 -10.53
CA TRP A 7 -7.53 -7.76 -9.73
C TRP A 7 -7.46 -6.86 -8.49
N ASP A 8 -8.62 -6.63 -7.88
CA ASP A 8 -8.81 -5.85 -6.66
C ASP A 8 -8.16 -6.55 -5.44
N ALA A 9 -8.25 -5.95 -4.25
CA ALA A 9 -7.66 -6.53 -3.04
C ALA A 9 -8.31 -7.86 -2.63
N CYS A 10 -7.49 -8.79 -2.14
CA CYS A 10 -7.95 -10.01 -1.46
C CYS A 10 -7.30 -10.16 -0.07
N ARG A 11 -7.82 -11.11 0.73
CA ARG A 11 -7.33 -11.44 2.08
C ARG A 11 -7.16 -10.21 2.99
N ALA A 12 -8.10 -9.26 2.87
CA ALA A 12 -8.07 -8.02 3.61
C ALA A 12 -8.31 -8.26 5.11
N SER A 13 -7.54 -7.57 5.94
CA SER A 13 -7.68 -7.55 7.39
C SER A 13 -7.51 -6.13 7.93
N LEU A 14 -8.21 -5.83 9.01
CA LEU A 14 -8.15 -4.55 9.71
C LEU A 14 -7.69 -4.77 11.15
N SER A 15 -6.71 -3.98 11.57
CA SER A 15 -6.33 -3.82 12.95
C SER A 15 -6.49 -2.34 13.34
N ALA A 16 -7.25 -2.09 14.40
CA ALA A 16 -7.50 -0.75 14.93
C ALA A 16 -6.78 -0.57 16.26
N SER A 17 -6.14 0.59 16.43
CA SER A 17 -5.67 1.10 17.72
C SER A 17 -6.26 2.49 17.95
N PRO A 18 -6.24 3.01 19.19
CA PRO A 18 -6.81 4.33 19.51
C PRO A 18 -6.27 5.48 18.63
N SER A 19 -5.06 5.33 18.08
CA SER A 19 -4.38 6.36 17.29
C SER A 19 -4.16 6.01 15.82
N ARG A 20 -4.53 4.80 15.36
CA ARG A 20 -4.24 4.33 14.00
C ARG A 20 -5.16 3.21 13.54
N LEU A 21 -5.56 3.27 12.27
CA LEU A 21 -6.12 2.13 11.54
C LEU A 21 -5.03 1.53 10.64
N LYS A 22 -4.88 0.20 10.67
CA LYS A 22 -3.97 -0.55 9.82
C LYS A 22 -4.77 -1.56 8.98
N TYR A 23 -4.77 -1.35 7.68
CA TYR A 23 -5.31 -2.28 6.69
C TYR A 23 -4.16 -3.10 6.09
N THR A 24 -4.34 -4.41 6.00
CA THR A 24 -3.41 -5.32 5.32
C THR A 24 -4.18 -6.14 4.32
N PHE A 25 -3.74 -6.19 3.08
CA PHE A 25 -4.39 -6.91 1.99
C PHE A 25 -3.36 -7.30 0.93
N GLU A 26 -3.74 -8.22 0.04
CA GLU A 26 -2.92 -8.68 -1.08
C GLU A 26 -3.49 -8.16 -2.42
N THR A 27 -2.62 -7.83 -3.37
CA THR A 27 -2.98 -7.44 -4.74
C THR A 27 -2.17 -8.22 -5.77
N ALA A 28 -2.57 -8.16 -7.04
CA ALA A 28 -1.85 -8.82 -8.13
C ALA A 28 -0.53 -8.09 -8.45
N TRP A 29 0.60 -8.61 -7.96
CA TRP A 29 1.98 -8.35 -8.42
C TRP A 29 2.44 -6.88 -8.51
N ALA A 30 1.61 -5.94 -8.08
CA ALA A 30 1.87 -4.51 -8.10
C ALA A 30 1.09 -3.80 -6.97
N PRO A 31 1.64 -2.69 -6.44
CA PRO A 31 0.94 -1.88 -5.45
C PRO A 31 -0.24 -1.12 -6.08
N PRO A 32 -1.41 -1.04 -5.42
CA PRO A 32 -2.58 -0.33 -5.95
C PRO A 32 -2.48 1.18 -5.68
N GLU A 33 -1.42 1.84 -6.15
CA GLU A 33 -1.15 3.26 -5.89
C GLU A 33 -2.34 4.21 -6.21
N PRO A 34 -3.08 4.04 -7.31
CA PRO A 34 -4.22 4.91 -7.62
C PRO A 34 -5.31 4.90 -6.54
N VAL A 35 -5.56 3.73 -5.92
CA VAL A 35 -6.56 3.59 -4.86
C VAL A 35 -6.10 4.29 -3.59
N ILE A 36 -4.83 4.12 -3.23
CA ILE A 36 -4.26 4.76 -2.04
C ILE A 36 -4.27 6.28 -2.18
N GLN A 37 -3.97 6.80 -3.37
CA GLN A 37 -4.04 8.24 -3.63
C GLN A 37 -5.48 8.75 -3.53
N ALA A 38 -6.45 8.04 -4.10
CA ALA A 38 -7.87 8.39 -3.99
C ALA A 38 -8.35 8.38 -2.53
N LEU A 39 -7.95 7.38 -1.75
CA LEU A 39 -8.23 7.33 -0.30
C LEU A 39 -7.62 8.54 0.43
N SER A 40 -6.40 8.94 0.07
CA SER A 40 -5.78 10.14 0.67
C SER A 40 -6.55 11.42 0.35
N LYS A 41 -7.16 11.53 -0.83
CA LYS A 41 -8.06 12.66 -1.19
C LYS A 41 -9.34 12.65 -0.37
N MET A 42 -9.91 11.47 -0.10
CA MET A 42 -11.14 11.32 0.70
C MET A 42 -10.92 11.65 2.18
N PHE A 43 -9.74 11.38 2.72
CA PHE A 43 -9.38 11.66 4.12
C PHE A 43 -8.20 12.64 4.19
N PRO A 44 -8.40 13.91 3.81
CA PRO A 44 -7.28 14.85 3.62
C PRO A 44 -6.55 15.21 4.92
N LYS A 45 -7.20 15.04 6.07
CA LYS A 45 -6.59 15.25 7.40
C LYS A 45 -5.71 14.08 7.86
N ASN A 46 -5.77 12.94 7.18
CA ASN A 46 -5.10 11.71 7.60
C ASN A 46 -3.86 11.44 6.74
N LYS A 47 -2.71 11.28 7.42
CA LYS A 47 -1.47 10.84 6.77
C LYS A 47 -1.51 9.33 6.53
N MET A 48 -1.54 8.92 5.27
CA MET A 48 -1.57 7.52 4.88
C MET A 48 -0.15 7.01 4.65
N LYS A 49 0.18 5.86 5.26
CA LYS A 49 1.45 5.16 5.06
C LYS A 49 1.14 3.84 4.35
N HIS A 50 1.59 3.70 3.12
CA HIS A 50 1.42 2.51 2.30
C HIS A 50 2.77 1.82 2.17
N CYS A 51 2.89 0.62 2.75
CA CYS A 51 4.07 -0.23 2.61
C CYS A 51 3.66 -1.48 1.86
N PHE A 52 4.47 -1.90 0.88
CA PHE A 52 4.21 -3.07 0.06
C PHE A 52 5.50 -3.83 -0.20
N PHE A 53 5.37 -5.12 -0.49
CA PHE A 53 6.46 -5.98 -0.92
C PHE A 53 5.93 -7.03 -1.89
N GLU A 54 6.78 -7.44 -2.82
CA GLU A 54 6.52 -8.46 -3.82
C GLU A 54 7.69 -9.47 -3.78
N CYS A 55 7.43 -10.64 -3.20
CA CYS A 55 8.44 -11.65 -2.92
C CYS A 55 9.07 -12.21 -4.19
N GLY A 56 8.26 -12.44 -5.24
CA GLY A 56 8.72 -13.00 -6.50
C GLY A 56 9.82 -12.14 -7.13
N MET A 57 9.65 -10.82 -7.09
CA MET A 57 10.59 -9.85 -7.68
C MET A 57 11.64 -9.32 -6.69
N ALA A 58 11.65 -9.79 -5.44
CA ALA A 58 12.46 -9.20 -4.37
C ALA A 58 12.36 -7.67 -4.33
N TYR A 59 11.13 -7.17 -4.42
CA TYR A 59 10.84 -5.75 -4.49
C TYR A 59 10.03 -5.33 -3.27
N GLN A 60 10.34 -4.18 -2.69
CA GLN A 60 9.52 -3.56 -1.66
C GLN A 60 9.54 -2.05 -1.80
N GLY A 61 8.52 -1.42 -1.26
CA GLY A 61 8.42 0.02 -1.28
C GLY A 61 7.53 0.57 -0.20
N ARG A 62 7.67 1.88 -0.03
CA ARG A 62 6.90 2.69 0.87
C ARG A 62 6.50 3.97 0.16
N ARG A 63 5.24 4.33 0.34
CA ARG A 63 4.65 5.58 -0.12
C ARG A 63 3.96 6.26 1.05
N VAL A 64 4.03 7.58 1.11
CA VAL A 64 3.33 8.37 2.11
C VAL A 64 2.50 9.43 1.42
N TYR A 65 1.19 9.45 1.71
CA TYR A 65 0.24 10.36 1.09
C TYR A 65 -0.42 11.28 2.14
N LEU A 66 -0.72 12.51 1.73
CA LEU A 66 -1.53 13.46 2.50
C LEU A 66 -2.37 14.30 1.55
N ALA A 67 -3.68 14.39 1.80
CA ALA A 67 -4.62 15.15 0.97
C ALA A 67 -4.55 14.84 -0.55
N GLY A 68 -4.15 13.62 -0.93
CA GLY A 68 -4.01 13.20 -2.32
C GLY A 68 -2.63 13.43 -2.93
N GLU A 69 -1.72 14.08 -2.21
CA GLU A 69 -0.35 14.34 -2.64
C GLU A 69 0.60 13.26 -2.14
N LEU A 70 1.55 12.84 -2.99
CA LEU A 70 2.62 11.91 -2.63
C LEU A 70 3.77 12.69 -1.99
N LEU A 71 3.94 12.53 -0.66
CA LEU A 71 4.97 13.23 0.11
C LEU A 71 6.31 12.49 0.16
N GLU A 72 6.29 11.16 0.15
CA GLU A 72 7.49 10.33 0.19
C GLU A 72 7.30 9.09 -0.67
N SER A 73 8.31 8.77 -1.47
CA SER A 73 8.43 7.53 -2.23
C SER A 73 9.80 6.92 -1.97
N LYS A 74 9.82 5.68 -1.46
CA LYS A 74 11.04 4.92 -1.22
C LYS A 74 10.85 3.51 -1.75
N ASP A 75 11.76 3.09 -2.61
CA ASP A 75 11.84 1.73 -3.14
C ASP A 75 13.12 1.07 -2.68
N GLY A 76 13.07 -0.25 -2.56
CA GLY A 76 14.22 -1.02 -2.11
C GLY A 76 14.12 -2.48 -2.54
N LYS A 77 15.25 -3.16 -2.46
CA LYS A 77 15.28 -4.62 -2.61
C LYS A 77 14.68 -5.24 -1.36
N TYR A 78 13.79 -6.20 -1.56
CA TYR A 78 13.25 -7.05 -0.51
C TYR A 78 14.22 -8.20 -0.26
N HIS A 79 14.81 -8.23 0.94
CA HIS A 79 15.77 -9.25 1.37
C HIS A 79 15.15 -10.27 2.36
N GLY A 80 13.83 -10.26 2.53
CA GLY A 80 13.14 -11.21 3.40
C GLY A 80 13.00 -12.61 2.78
N ARG A 81 12.39 -13.55 3.50
CA ARG A 81 12.12 -14.90 2.98
C ARG A 81 11.29 -14.79 1.70
N ARG A 82 11.85 -15.24 0.57
CA ARG A 82 11.20 -15.13 -0.75
C ARG A 82 10.11 -16.18 -1.01
N GLY A 83 9.80 -17.00 -0.01
CA GLY A 83 8.84 -18.10 -0.12
C GLY A 83 9.38 -19.23 -0.99
N GLY A 84 9.51 -20.40 -0.38
CA GLY A 84 9.81 -21.71 -0.97
C GLY A 84 9.27 -22.74 -0.01
#